data_AF-A0AAJ3HS49-F1
#
_entry.id   AF-A0AAJ3HS49-F1
#
_cell.length_a   1.000
_cell.length_b   1.000
_cell.length_c   1.000
_cell.angle_alpha   90.00
_cell.angle_beta   90.00
_cell.angle_gamma   90.00
#
_symmetry.space_group_name_H-M   'P 1'
#
loop_
_entity.id
_entity.type
_entity.pdbx_description
1 polymer ?
#
loop_
_entity_poly.entity_id
_entity_poly.type
_entity_poly.pdbx_seq_one_letter_code
_entity_poly.pdbx_strand_id
1 'polypeptide(L)'
;MQHSDHGYIPVSGHLQRQLAKMPEFHREEMPDFTIKEHLPLIDSSNITPEDWQSIADDISENYNNYDGFVILHGTDTMAFTASALSFMFENLSKPIIVTGSQIPLEALRSDGQTNLLNALYLAAHHPINEVALFFNNTLYRGNRTIKAHADGFNAFVSPNSAPLLEAGINIKSFKINPFPKTKGEFIAHSITPQPIGVVTIYPGLSDEIVNNILMQPVKALILRSYGVGNAPSHPALLSTLRNATERGIIVINLTQCISGRVNMEGYATGQALAEAGVISGYDMTFEATLTKLHYLLSQQYSYSQICHLMQQNLRGEMTLDDND
;
A
#
# COMPACT_ATOMS: atom_id res chain seq x y z
N MET A 1 -3.92 22.71 -1.46
CA MET A 1 -3.33 23.28 -2.69
C MET A 1 -4.15 24.50 -3.11
N GLN A 2 -3.51 25.53 -3.65
CA GLN A 2 -4.17 26.71 -4.21
C GLN A 2 -3.86 26.82 -5.71
N HIS A 3 -4.82 27.29 -6.51
CA HIS A 3 -4.60 27.50 -7.95
C HIS A 3 -3.55 28.61 -8.21
N SER A 4 -2.61 28.35 -9.14
CA SER A 4 -1.62 29.32 -9.64
C SER A 4 -1.48 29.23 -11.16
N ASP A 5 -0.71 30.15 -11.77
CA ASP A 5 -0.44 30.15 -13.21
C ASP A 5 0.32 28.90 -13.71
N HIS A 6 0.96 28.16 -12.80
CA HIS A 6 1.73 26.94 -13.10
C HIS A 6 1.05 25.67 -12.58
N GLY A 7 -0.27 25.73 -12.37
CA GLY A 7 -1.05 24.66 -11.76
C GLY A 7 -1.24 24.84 -10.26
N TYR A 8 -1.66 23.77 -9.59
CA TYR A 8 -1.92 23.81 -8.15
C TYR A 8 -0.62 23.77 -7.35
N ILE A 9 -0.48 24.67 -6.37
CA ILE A 9 0.70 24.75 -5.51
C ILE A 9 0.35 24.55 -4.02
N PRO A 10 1.27 23.98 -3.21
CA PRO A 10 1.10 23.92 -1.77
C PRO A 10 1.17 25.31 -1.15
N VAL A 11 0.25 25.64 -0.24
CA VAL A 11 0.24 26.91 0.50
C VAL A 11 0.00 26.62 1.97
N SER A 12 0.94 27.03 2.81
CA SER A 12 0.88 26.67 4.23
C SER A 12 -0.29 27.31 4.97
N GLY A 13 -0.91 26.54 5.87
CA GLY A 13 -2.07 26.95 6.65
C GLY A 13 -3.35 27.09 5.82
N HIS A 14 -3.32 26.80 4.51
CA HIS A 14 -4.46 27.00 3.63
C HIS A 14 -5.61 26.05 4.00
N LEU A 15 -5.31 24.78 4.23
CA LEU A 15 -6.31 23.76 4.57
C LEU A 15 -7.08 24.12 5.84
N GLN A 16 -6.36 24.50 6.89
CA GLN A 16 -6.89 24.89 8.20
C GLN A 16 -7.83 26.09 8.06
N ARG A 17 -7.44 27.09 7.26
CA ARG A 17 -8.30 28.26 6.98
C ARG A 17 -9.55 27.92 6.20
N GLN A 18 -9.51 26.93 5.30
CA GLN A 18 -10.69 26.49 4.56
C GLN A 18 -11.65 25.71 5.47
N LEU A 19 -11.14 24.74 6.23
CA LEU A 19 -11.96 23.92 7.13
C LEU A 19 -12.61 24.74 8.24
N ALA A 20 -11.94 25.78 8.74
CA ALA A 20 -12.54 26.71 9.71
C ALA A 20 -13.79 27.45 9.17
N LYS A 21 -13.98 27.54 7.85
CA LYS A 21 -15.13 28.20 7.21
C LYS A 21 -16.23 27.23 6.78
N MET A 22 -16.01 25.94 6.96
CA MET A 22 -16.89 24.85 6.50
C MET A 22 -17.67 24.28 7.70
N PRO A 23 -18.90 24.75 7.97
CA PRO A 23 -19.64 24.42 9.19
C PRO A 23 -19.92 22.92 9.36
N GLU A 24 -19.97 22.16 8.28
CA GLU A 24 -20.14 20.71 8.28
C GLU A 24 -19.04 19.96 9.03
N PHE A 25 -17.82 20.51 9.14
CA PHE A 25 -16.73 19.92 9.94
C PHE A 25 -16.84 20.22 11.43
N HIS A 26 -17.71 21.16 11.84
CA HIS A 26 -17.84 21.64 13.23
C HIS A 26 -19.22 21.35 13.82
N ARG A 27 -19.96 20.40 13.23
CA ARG A 27 -21.24 19.96 13.77
C ARG A 27 -21.01 19.09 15.01
N GLU A 28 -22.01 19.04 15.89
CA GLU A 28 -21.97 18.22 17.12
C GLU A 28 -21.77 16.72 16.84
N GLU A 29 -22.22 16.23 15.68
CA GLU A 29 -22.08 14.82 15.31
C GLU A 29 -20.67 14.46 14.79
N MET A 30 -19.84 15.48 14.49
CA MET A 30 -18.46 15.28 14.02
C MET A 30 -17.49 15.19 15.20
N PRO A 31 -16.42 14.38 15.08
CA PRO A 31 -15.36 14.39 16.08
C PRO A 31 -14.59 15.72 16.07
N ASP A 32 -14.07 16.10 17.24
CA ASP A 32 -13.01 17.09 17.31
C ASP A 32 -11.77 16.56 16.56
N PHE A 33 -11.07 17.44 15.84
CA PHE A 33 -9.86 17.08 15.11
C PHE A 33 -8.78 18.16 15.24
N THR A 34 -7.53 17.73 15.22
CA THR A 34 -6.35 18.61 15.17
C THR A 34 -5.60 18.36 13.88
N ILE A 35 -5.20 19.43 13.17
CA ILE A 35 -4.45 19.33 11.92
C ILE A 35 -2.98 19.63 12.18
N LYS A 36 -2.13 18.63 11.95
CA LYS A 36 -0.68 18.81 11.82
C LYS A 36 -0.31 18.84 10.35
N GLU A 37 0.24 19.95 9.89
CA GLU A 37 0.70 20.12 8.50
C GLU A 37 2.19 19.82 8.41
N HIS A 38 2.58 18.90 7.54
CA HIS A 38 3.99 18.65 7.24
C HIS A 38 4.60 19.81 6.45
N LEU A 39 5.80 20.21 6.86
CA LEU A 39 6.56 21.30 6.24
C LEU A 39 7.94 20.78 5.81
N PRO A 40 8.27 20.78 4.50
CA PRO A 40 7.40 21.18 3.39
C PRO A 40 6.26 20.17 3.15
N LEU A 41 5.20 20.62 2.46
CA LEU A 41 4.23 19.70 1.87
C LEU A 41 4.91 18.87 0.77
N ILE A 42 4.54 17.60 0.68
CA ILE A 42 5.17 16.63 -0.22
C ILE A 42 4.20 16.31 -1.35
N ASP A 43 4.66 16.43 -2.60
CA ASP A 43 3.98 15.86 -3.75
C ASP A 43 4.12 14.33 -3.69
N SER A 44 3.02 13.59 -3.75
CA SER A 44 3.04 12.13 -3.61
C SER A 44 3.94 11.43 -4.61
N SER A 45 4.16 12.00 -5.80
CA SER A 45 5.08 11.45 -6.80
C SER A 45 6.55 11.46 -6.36
N ASN A 46 6.90 12.30 -5.37
CA ASN A 46 8.24 12.43 -4.80
C ASN A 46 8.40 11.69 -3.46
N ILE A 47 7.40 10.92 -3.03
CA ILE A 47 7.47 10.18 -1.76
C ILE A 47 8.52 9.07 -1.83
N THR A 48 9.24 8.95 -0.73
CA THR A 48 10.30 7.99 -0.47
C THR A 48 10.00 7.17 0.80
N PRO A 49 10.73 6.07 1.05
CA PRO A 49 10.60 5.34 2.31
C PRO A 49 10.89 6.17 3.56
N GLU A 50 11.73 7.20 3.47
CA GLU A 50 11.96 8.17 4.54
C GLU A 50 10.70 8.98 4.88
N ASP A 51 9.88 9.32 3.89
CA ASP A 51 8.62 10.01 4.12
C ASP A 51 7.61 9.09 4.81
N TRP A 52 7.60 7.79 4.47
CA TRP A 52 6.81 6.80 5.24
C TRP A 52 7.27 6.71 6.68
N GLN A 53 8.58 6.74 6.94
CA GLN A 53 9.14 6.78 8.30
C GLN A 53 8.67 8.02 9.06
N SER A 54 8.76 9.20 8.44
CA SER A 54 8.31 10.46 9.02
C SER A 54 6.83 10.43 9.43
N ILE A 55 5.96 9.90 8.56
CA ILE A 55 4.53 9.73 8.86
C ILE A 55 4.34 8.74 10.03
N ALA A 56 5.10 7.64 10.05
CA ALA A 56 4.99 6.65 11.12
C ALA A 56 5.44 7.19 12.48
N ASP A 57 6.53 7.97 12.50
CA ASP A 57 7.04 8.63 13.69
C ASP A 57 6.02 9.64 14.24
N ASP A 58 5.42 10.46 13.37
CA ASP A 58 4.38 11.42 13.78
C ASP A 58 3.17 10.75 14.45
N ILE A 59 2.69 9.66 13.86
CA ILE A 59 1.59 8.87 14.42
C ILE A 59 2.00 8.24 15.75
N SER A 60 3.23 7.72 15.84
CA SER A 60 3.76 7.10 17.06
C SER A 60 3.85 8.12 18.22
N GLU A 61 4.38 9.32 17.95
CA GLU A 61 4.47 10.42 18.91
C GLU A 61 3.09 10.86 19.43
N ASN A 62 2.07 10.77 18.58
CA ASN A 62 0.71 11.19 18.89
C ASN A 62 -0.24 10.04 19.26
N TYR A 63 0.27 8.80 19.31
CA TYR A 63 -0.58 7.60 19.37
C TYR A 63 -1.50 7.57 20.59
N ASN A 64 -1.02 8.05 21.73
CA ASN A 64 -1.77 8.07 22.98
C ASN A 64 -2.66 9.32 23.17
N ASN A 65 -2.52 10.33 22.31
CA ASN A 65 -3.21 11.62 22.46
C ASN A 65 -4.53 11.70 21.67
N TYR A 66 -4.75 10.79 20.71
CA TYR A 66 -5.93 10.80 19.83
C TYR A 66 -6.55 9.40 19.70
N ASP A 67 -7.83 9.33 19.35
CA ASP A 67 -8.56 8.06 19.20
C ASP A 67 -8.42 7.42 17.82
N GLY A 68 -7.99 8.18 16.81
CA GLY A 68 -7.79 7.73 15.44
C GLY A 68 -7.01 8.76 14.62
N PHE A 69 -6.55 8.36 13.43
CA PHE A 69 -5.71 9.18 12.58
C PHE A 69 -6.27 9.23 11.15
N VAL A 70 -6.28 10.43 10.56
CA VAL A 70 -6.55 10.63 9.13
C VAL A 70 -5.31 11.23 8.48
N ILE A 71 -4.78 10.56 7.46
CA ILE A 71 -3.59 10.99 6.72
C ILE A 71 -4.06 11.57 5.38
N LEU A 72 -3.92 12.88 5.22
CA LEU A 72 -4.16 13.55 3.94
C LEU A 72 -2.96 13.36 3.02
N HIS A 73 -3.19 12.81 1.84
CA HIS A 73 -2.13 12.34 0.96
C HIS A 73 -2.48 12.59 -0.52
N GLY A 74 -1.46 12.86 -1.36
CA GLY A 74 -1.63 12.93 -2.81
C GLY A 74 -1.96 11.57 -3.42
N THR A 75 -2.75 11.51 -4.49
CA THR A 75 -3.31 10.23 -4.94
C THR A 75 -2.30 9.30 -5.62
N ASP A 76 -1.21 9.80 -6.22
CA ASP A 76 -0.35 8.99 -7.09
C ASP A 76 0.34 7.82 -6.39
N THR A 77 0.76 8.00 -5.13
CA THR A 77 1.44 6.95 -4.36
C THR A 77 0.72 6.57 -3.07
N MET A 78 -0.55 7.00 -2.92
CA MET A 78 -1.35 6.77 -1.72
C MET A 78 -1.45 5.29 -1.34
N ALA A 79 -1.61 4.40 -2.33
CA ALA A 79 -1.67 2.96 -2.11
C ALA A 79 -0.35 2.38 -1.60
N PHE A 80 0.80 2.94 -2.01
CA PHE A 80 2.10 2.55 -1.46
C PHE A 80 2.24 3.00 -0.01
N THR A 81 1.91 4.25 0.32
CA THR A 81 1.97 4.74 1.71
C THR A 81 1.04 3.96 2.63
N ALA A 82 -0.21 3.71 2.20
CA ALA A 82 -1.15 2.89 2.97
C ALA A 82 -0.63 1.45 3.18
N SER A 83 0.03 0.88 2.17
CA SER A 83 0.65 -0.44 2.28
C SER A 83 1.85 -0.44 3.24
N ALA A 84 2.77 0.51 3.12
CA ALA A 84 3.95 0.65 3.97
C ALA A 84 3.58 0.77 5.44
N LEU A 85 2.68 1.72 5.76
CA LEU A 85 2.22 1.94 7.13
C LEU A 85 1.55 0.69 7.73
N SER A 86 0.85 -0.12 6.91
CA SER A 86 0.24 -1.36 7.39
C SER A 86 1.26 -2.35 7.94
N PHE A 87 2.46 -2.42 7.34
CA PHE A 87 3.55 -3.29 7.80
C PHE A 87 4.32 -2.66 8.95
N MET A 88 4.54 -1.35 8.90
CA MET A 88 5.25 -0.60 9.94
C MET A 88 4.51 -0.64 11.27
N PHE A 89 3.18 -0.59 11.27
CA PHE A 89 2.38 -0.63 12.49
C PHE A 89 1.99 -2.06 12.88
N GLU A 90 2.62 -2.57 13.94
CA GLU A 90 2.24 -3.80 14.61
C GLU A 90 1.32 -3.51 15.80
N ASN A 91 0.38 -4.42 16.08
CA ASN A 91 -0.61 -4.30 17.16
C ASN A 91 -1.44 -3.01 17.09
N LEU A 92 -1.71 -2.52 15.88
CA LEU A 92 -2.54 -1.32 15.70
C LEU A 92 -3.92 -1.53 16.32
N SER A 93 -4.28 -0.64 17.25
CA SER A 93 -5.53 -0.68 18.04
C SER A 93 -6.44 0.54 17.82
N LYS A 94 -6.07 1.41 16.88
CA LYS A 94 -6.79 2.63 16.50
C LYS A 94 -6.89 2.71 14.98
N PRO A 95 -7.95 3.30 14.41
CA PRO A 95 -8.08 3.44 12.97
C PRO A 95 -7.07 4.44 12.40
N ILE A 96 -6.47 4.08 11.27
CA ILE A 96 -5.66 4.98 10.46
C ILE A 96 -6.25 5.00 9.06
N ILE A 97 -6.78 6.14 8.61
CA ILE A 97 -7.42 6.28 7.31
C ILE A 97 -6.58 7.23 6.44
N VAL A 98 -5.99 6.70 5.36
CA VAL A 98 -5.36 7.49 4.31
C VAL A 98 -6.44 7.96 3.34
N THR A 99 -6.48 9.26 3.04
CA THR A 99 -7.42 9.81 2.05
C THR A 99 -6.84 11.03 1.35
N GLY A 100 -7.54 11.52 0.34
CA GLY A 100 -7.13 12.68 -0.46
C GLY A 100 -8.23 13.07 -1.43
N SER A 101 -7.84 13.69 -2.54
CA SER A 101 -8.78 14.19 -3.54
C SER A 101 -8.13 14.32 -4.92
N GLN A 102 -8.91 14.13 -5.97
CA GLN A 102 -8.52 14.50 -7.34
C GLN A 102 -8.63 16.02 -7.55
N ILE A 103 -9.63 16.64 -6.92
CA ILE A 103 -9.89 18.08 -7.04
C ILE A 103 -9.60 18.75 -5.68
N PRO A 104 -8.76 19.80 -5.61
CA PRO A 104 -8.45 20.49 -4.36
C PRO A 104 -9.70 20.95 -3.60
N LEU A 105 -9.65 20.88 -2.27
CA LEU A 105 -10.78 21.13 -1.37
C LEU A 105 -11.57 22.42 -1.67
N GLU A 106 -10.90 23.50 -2.09
CA GLU A 106 -11.54 24.80 -2.35
C GLU A 106 -12.29 24.88 -3.68
N ALA A 107 -12.03 23.95 -4.60
CA ALA A 107 -12.60 24.01 -5.94
C ALA A 107 -14.03 23.47 -5.98
N LEU A 108 -14.83 24.04 -6.89
CA LEU A 108 -16.22 23.62 -7.10
C LEU A 108 -16.26 22.13 -7.51
N ARG A 109 -17.16 21.36 -6.88
CA ARG A 109 -17.31 19.90 -7.05
C ARG A 109 -16.09 19.09 -6.60
N SER A 110 -15.31 19.61 -5.63
CA SER A 110 -14.23 18.86 -5.01
C SER A 110 -14.74 17.58 -4.34
N ASP A 111 -14.06 16.47 -4.60
CA ASP A 111 -14.20 15.22 -3.87
C ASP A 111 -13.49 15.28 -2.50
N GLY A 112 -12.60 16.24 -2.27
CA GLY A 112 -11.83 16.38 -1.03
C GLY A 112 -12.68 16.72 0.19
N GLN A 113 -13.76 17.49 0.03
CA GLN A 113 -14.70 17.78 1.12
C GLN A 113 -15.35 16.48 1.60
N THR A 114 -15.97 15.75 0.67
CA THR A 114 -16.67 14.49 0.94
C THR A 114 -15.72 13.41 1.47
N ASN A 115 -14.52 13.30 0.90
CA ASN A 115 -13.54 12.31 1.32
C ASN A 115 -13.03 12.56 2.74
N LEU A 116 -12.62 13.79 3.07
CA LEU A 116 -12.13 14.12 4.40
C LEU A 116 -13.23 14.05 5.46
N LEU A 117 -14.43 14.57 5.16
CA LEU A 117 -15.56 14.54 6.10
C LEU A 117 -15.91 13.10 6.49
N ASN A 118 -16.04 12.21 5.50
CA ASN A 118 -16.33 10.81 5.77
C ASN A 118 -15.16 10.09 6.45
N ALA A 119 -13.91 10.37 6.08
CA ALA A 119 -12.76 9.76 6.75
C ALA A 119 -12.74 10.08 8.26
N LEU A 120 -12.98 11.35 8.63
CA LEU A 120 -13.10 11.76 10.03
C LEU A 120 -14.27 11.05 10.73
N TYR A 121 -15.45 11.06 10.10
CA TYR A 121 -16.65 10.42 10.66
C TYR A 121 -16.46 8.92 10.87
N LEU A 122 -15.89 8.22 9.89
CA LEU A 122 -15.63 6.78 9.98
C LEU A 122 -14.57 6.44 11.03
N ALA A 123 -13.50 7.24 11.14
CA ALA A 123 -12.49 7.04 12.16
C ALA A 123 -13.07 7.12 13.59
N ALA A 124 -14.03 8.01 13.83
CA ALA A 124 -14.65 8.18 15.14
C ALA A 124 -15.78 7.17 15.44
N HIS A 125 -16.68 6.95 14.47
CA HIS A 125 -17.94 6.24 14.71
C HIS A 125 -17.96 4.79 14.19
N HIS A 126 -17.05 4.45 13.27
CA HIS A 126 -16.91 3.11 12.69
C HIS A 126 -15.45 2.66 12.69
N PRO A 127 -14.77 2.65 13.86
CA PRO A 127 -13.33 2.42 13.93
C PRO A 127 -12.97 1.00 13.45
N ILE A 128 -12.13 0.94 12.43
CA ILE A 128 -11.47 -0.28 11.98
C ILE A 128 -9.97 -0.14 12.27
N ASN A 129 -9.47 -0.99 13.16
CA ASN A 129 -8.08 -0.97 13.65
C ASN A 129 -7.13 -1.57 12.61
N GLU A 130 -7.07 -0.94 11.45
CA GLU A 130 -6.21 -1.23 10.31
C GLU A 130 -5.75 0.09 9.69
N VAL A 131 -4.69 0.03 8.88
CA VAL A 131 -4.42 1.11 7.92
C VAL A 131 -5.34 0.91 6.74
N ALA A 132 -6.29 1.81 6.57
CA ALA A 132 -7.28 1.80 5.52
C ALA A 132 -7.08 2.98 4.55
N LEU A 133 -7.62 2.85 3.34
CA LEU A 133 -7.68 3.91 2.35
C LEU A 133 -9.14 4.24 2.06
N PHE A 134 -9.54 5.49 2.28
CA PHE A 134 -10.89 5.96 1.97
C PHE A 134 -10.89 6.80 0.70
N PHE A 135 -11.70 6.40 -0.29
CA PHE A 135 -11.89 7.18 -1.51
C PHE A 135 -13.25 6.85 -2.13
N ASN A 136 -13.94 7.88 -2.67
CA ASN A 136 -15.18 7.71 -3.43
C ASN A 136 -16.20 6.81 -2.71
N ASN A 137 -16.55 7.20 -1.48
CA ASN A 137 -17.53 6.52 -0.63
C ASN A 137 -17.16 5.09 -0.21
N THR A 138 -15.92 4.64 -0.41
CA THR A 138 -15.50 3.27 -0.10
C THR A 138 -14.26 3.27 0.77
N LEU A 139 -14.29 2.48 1.85
CA LEU A 139 -13.14 2.24 2.73
C LEU A 139 -12.52 0.89 2.36
N TYR A 140 -11.27 0.88 1.93
CA TYR A 140 -10.52 -0.32 1.56
C TYR A 140 -9.45 -0.63 2.59
N ARG A 141 -9.05 -1.90 2.70
CA ARG A 141 -7.81 -2.28 3.40
C ARG A 141 -6.62 -1.70 2.62
N GLY A 142 -5.77 -0.91 3.27
CA GLY A 142 -4.72 -0.12 2.62
C GLY A 142 -3.79 -0.95 1.73
N ASN A 143 -3.27 -2.06 2.27
CA ASN A 143 -2.38 -3.00 1.57
C ASN A 143 -3.07 -3.93 0.55
N ARG A 144 -4.33 -3.67 0.22
CA ARG A 144 -5.06 -4.34 -0.88
C ARG A 144 -5.40 -3.38 -2.01
N THR A 145 -5.07 -2.09 -1.87
CA THR A 145 -5.43 -1.06 -2.84
C THR A 145 -4.41 -0.90 -3.96
N ILE A 146 -4.91 -0.49 -5.13
CA ILE A 146 -4.13 0.06 -6.25
C ILE A 146 -4.83 1.32 -6.76
N LYS A 147 -4.08 2.24 -7.39
CA LYS A 147 -4.69 3.34 -8.16
C LYS A 147 -5.03 2.82 -9.57
N ALA A 148 -6.30 2.51 -9.81
CA ALA A 148 -6.77 1.95 -11.08
C ALA A 148 -7.18 3.00 -12.12
N HIS A 149 -7.55 4.21 -11.69
CA HIS A 149 -7.99 5.27 -12.59
C HIS A 149 -7.35 6.62 -12.22
N ALA A 150 -6.74 7.29 -13.19
CA ALA A 150 -6.09 8.58 -12.98
C ALA A 150 -7.08 9.76 -13.06
N ASP A 151 -8.06 9.70 -13.97
CA ASP A 151 -8.96 10.85 -14.25
C ASP A 151 -10.32 10.78 -13.52
N GLY A 152 -10.75 9.57 -13.14
CA GLY A 152 -12.03 9.35 -12.48
C GLY A 152 -11.98 9.57 -10.97
N PHE A 153 -13.12 9.93 -10.37
CA PHE A 153 -13.26 9.93 -8.91
C PHE A 153 -13.15 8.53 -8.30
N ASN A 154 -13.51 7.48 -9.05
CA ASN A 154 -13.25 6.09 -8.63
C ASN A 154 -11.79 5.70 -8.88
N ALA A 155 -10.86 6.41 -8.24
CA ALA A 155 -9.44 6.34 -8.52
C ALA A 155 -8.79 5.04 -8.00
N PHE A 156 -9.30 4.49 -6.89
CA PHE A 156 -8.74 3.33 -6.21
C PHE A 156 -9.69 2.14 -6.24
N VAL A 157 -9.11 0.94 -6.29
CA VAL A 157 -9.83 -0.32 -6.17
C VAL A 157 -9.03 -1.30 -5.31
N SER A 158 -9.70 -2.32 -4.80
CA SER A 158 -9.09 -3.46 -4.12
C SER A 158 -9.41 -4.75 -4.90
N PRO A 159 -8.59 -5.13 -5.90
CA PRO A 159 -8.99 -6.14 -6.88
C PRO A 159 -9.22 -7.54 -6.32
N ASN A 160 -8.52 -7.88 -5.23
CA ASN A 160 -8.49 -9.23 -4.64
C ASN A 160 -9.07 -9.28 -3.21
N SER A 161 -9.73 -8.21 -2.75
CA SER A 161 -10.36 -8.16 -1.43
C SER A 161 -11.58 -7.26 -1.47
N ALA A 162 -12.66 -7.67 -0.80
CA ALA A 162 -13.81 -6.81 -0.59
C ALA A 162 -13.42 -5.50 0.13
N PRO A 163 -14.17 -4.41 -0.07
CA PRO A 163 -14.09 -3.24 0.79
C PRO A 163 -14.29 -3.59 2.26
N LEU A 164 -13.83 -2.73 3.15
CA LEU A 164 -14.12 -2.80 4.59
C LEU A 164 -15.52 -2.22 4.87
N LEU A 165 -15.78 -1.01 4.34
CA LEU A 165 -17.04 -0.29 4.47
C LEU A 165 -17.42 0.40 3.15
N GLU A 166 -18.72 0.60 2.93
CA GLU A 166 -19.27 1.53 1.94
C GLU A 166 -20.07 2.62 2.66
N ALA A 167 -19.73 3.89 2.42
CA ALA A 167 -20.35 5.08 2.99
C ALA A 167 -21.40 5.66 2.02
N GLY A 168 -22.54 4.98 1.92
CA GLY A 168 -23.74 5.47 1.21
C GLY A 168 -24.69 6.23 2.15
N ILE A 169 -25.99 6.24 1.84
CA ILE A 169 -27.03 6.76 2.77
C ILE A 169 -26.92 6.08 4.14
N ASN A 170 -26.68 4.77 4.12
CA ASN A 170 -26.30 3.99 5.28
C ASN A 170 -24.86 3.52 5.11
N ILE A 171 -24.13 3.43 6.22
CA ILE A 171 -22.79 2.84 6.25
C ILE A 171 -22.95 1.32 6.29
N LYS A 172 -22.45 0.64 5.26
CA LYS A 172 -22.52 -0.81 5.11
C LYS A 172 -21.16 -1.42 5.42
N SER A 173 -21.11 -2.35 6.36
CA SER A 173 -19.92 -3.16 6.64
C SER A 173 -19.90 -4.45 5.84
N PHE A 174 -18.72 -4.87 5.40
CA PHE A 174 -18.51 -6.13 4.71
C PHE A 174 -17.88 -7.18 5.64
N LYS A 175 -17.98 -8.46 5.27
CA LYS A 175 -17.25 -9.52 5.97
C LYS A 175 -15.77 -9.34 5.66
N ILE A 176 -14.99 -9.12 6.71
CA ILE A 176 -13.54 -8.92 6.63
C ILE A 176 -12.85 -10.25 6.93
N ASN A 177 -11.99 -10.70 6.02
CA ASN A 177 -11.15 -11.87 6.30
C ASN A 177 -10.15 -11.49 7.41
N PRO A 178 -10.19 -12.19 8.57
CA PRO A 178 -9.28 -11.90 9.66
C PRO A 178 -7.86 -12.26 9.23
N PHE A 179 -6.89 -11.48 9.68
CA PHE A 179 -5.48 -11.81 9.59
C PHE A 179 -4.89 -11.95 10.99
N PRO A 180 -3.72 -12.60 11.15
CA PRO A 180 -3.10 -12.78 12.45
C PRO A 180 -2.92 -11.45 13.18
N LYS A 181 -3.59 -11.31 14.33
CA LYS A 181 -3.35 -10.20 15.25
C LYS A 181 -2.43 -10.69 16.34
N THR A 182 -1.23 -10.10 16.43
CA THR A 182 -0.42 -10.22 17.64
C THR A 182 -1.14 -9.51 18.80
N LYS A 183 -0.98 -10.05 20.02
CA LYS A 183 -1.46 -9.39 21.23
C LYS A 183 -0.28 -8.65 21.83
N GLY A 184 -0.42 -7.36 22.07
CA GLY A 184 0.65 -6.56 22.65
C GLY A 184 0.38 -5.08 22.55
N GLU A 185 1.36 -4.31 22.99
CA GLU A 185 1.38 -2.85 22.81
C GLU A 185 1.66 -2.50 21.34
N PHE A 186 1.20 -1.31 20.94
CA PHE A 186 1.48 -0.76 19.62
C PHE A 186 3.00 -0.62 19.40
N ILE A 187 3.46 -1.08 18.24
CA ILE A 187 4.87 -0.98 17.84
C ILE A 187 4.93 -0.37 16.44
N ALA A 188 5.71 0.71 16.29
CA ALA A 188 6.07 1.29 15.00
C ALA A 188 7.47 0.79 14.60
N HIS A 189 7.52 -0.09 13.60
CA HIS A 189 8.76 -0.61 13.03
C HIS A 189 9.38 0.38 12.06
N SER A 190 10.71 0.47 12.07
CA SER A 190 11.43 1.32 11.14
C SER A 190 11.51 0.73 9.74
N ILE A 191 11.48 1.60 8.73
CA ILE A 191 11.67 1.27 7.32
C ILE A 191 12.78 2.14 6.72
N THR A 192 13.52 1.59 5.76
CA THR A 192 14.61 2.29 5.06
C THR A 192 14.54 1.99 3.57
N PRO A 193 15.17 2.80 2.71
CA PRO A 193 15.31 2.47 1.30
C PRO A 193 16.03 1.15 1.09
N GLN A 194 15.51 0.36 0.16
CA GLN A 194 16.07 -0.92 -0.23
C GLN A 194 16.22 -0.95 -1.75
N PRO A 195 17.35 -1.46 -2.28
CA PRO A 195 17.54 -1.61 -3.70
C PRO A 195 16.73 -2.81 -4.21
N ILE A 196 15.50 -2.54 -4.66
CA ILE A 196 14.55 -3.55 -5.16
C ILE A 196 14.38 -3.35 -6.66
N GLY A 197 14.68 -4.38 -7.44
CA GLY A 197 14.41 -4.41 -8.88
C GLY A 197 12.96 -4.80 -9.16
N VAL A 198 12.39 -4.29 -10.25
CA VAL A 198 11.06 -4.69 -10.74
C VAL A 198 11.15 -4.98 -12.22
N VAL A 199 10.68 -6.17 -12.63
CA VAL A 199 10.67 -6.61 -14.02
C VAL A 199 9.26 -7.00 -14.40
N THR A 200 8.76 -6.44 -15.50
CA THR A 200 7.55 -6.98 -16.14
C THR A 200 7.97 -7.92 -17.25
N ILE A 201 7.50 -9.17 -17.18
CA ILE A 201 7.75 -10.16 -18.23
C ILE A 201 6.93 -9.78 -19.46
N TYR A 202 7.56 -9.79 -20.63
CA TYR A 202 6.90 -9.59 -21.93
C TYR A 202 7.45 -10.56 -22.97
N PRO A 203 6.71 -10.84 -24.08
CA PRO A 203 7.16 -11.79 -25.08
C PRO A 203 8.48 -11.33 -25.71
N GLY A 204 9.55 -12.12 -25.52
CA GLY A 204 10.89 -11.77 -26.00
C GLY A 204 11.74 -10.96 -25.02
N LEU A 205 11.36 -10.85 -23.74
CA LEU A 205 12.26 -10.34 -22.70
C LEU A 205 13.58 -11.12 -22.72
N SER A 206 14.70 -10.41 -22.89
CA SER A 206 16.03 -11.03 -22.83
C SER A 206 16.50 -11.23 -21.39
N ASP A 207 17.23 -12.31 -21.16
CA ASP A 207 17.89 -12.58 -19.88
C ASP A 207 18.96 -11.54 -19.55
N GLU A 208 19.55 -10.88 -20.55
CA GLU A 208 20.48 -9.76 -20.37
C GLU A 208 19.84 -8.58 -19.61
N ILE A 209 18.59 -8.23 -19.90
CA ILE A 209 17.87 -7.16 -19.18
C ILE A 209 17.68 -7.54 -17.71
N VAL A 210 17.31 -8.81 -17.46
CA VAL A 210 17.13 -9.32 -16.10
C VAL A 210 18.46 -9.35 -15.35
N ASN A 211 19.54 -9.78 -16.00
CA ASN A 211 20.89 -9.75 -15.45
C ASN A 211 21.35 -8.33 -15.07
N ASN A 212 21.07 -7.33 -15.91
CA ASN A 212 21.40 -5.94 -15.64
C ASN A 212 20.70 -5.41 -14.39
N ILE A 213 19.43 -5.75 -14.22
CA ILE A 213 18.64 -5.37 -13.03
C ILE A 213 19.15 -6.08 -11.78
N LEU A 214 19.63 -7.32 -11.90
CA LEU A 214 20.18 -8.12 -10.80
C LEU A 214 21.63 -7.79 -10.44
N MET A 215 22.23 -6.75 -11.05
CA MET A 215 23.52 -6.25 -10.62
C MET A 215 23.41 -5.60 -9.23
N GLN A 216 24.51 -5.66 -8.47
CA GLN A 216 24.57 -5.03 -7.15
C GLN A 216 24.24 -3.53 -7.25
N PRO A 217 23.54 -2.93 -6.28
CA PRO A 217 23.32 -3.44 -4.91
C PRO A 217 22.00 -4.20 -4.68
N VAL A 218 21.32 -4.70 -5.72
CA VAL A 218 19.96 -5.27 -5.60
C VAL A 218 19.86 -6.41 -4.58
N LYS A 219 18.89 -6.30 -3.68
CA LYS A 219 18.59 -7.29 -2.63
C LYS A 219 17.32 -8.09 -2.88
N ALA A 220 16.39 -7.55 -3.68
CA ALA A 220 15.18 -8.26 -4.07
C ALA A 220 14.74 -7.89 -5.48
N LEU A 221 14.04 -8.81 -6.13
CA LEU A 221 13.46 -8.66 -7.46
C LEU A 221 11.98 -9.03 -7.41
N ILE A 222 11.11 -8.12 -7.88
CA ILE A 222 9.71 -8.41 -8.15
C ILE A 222 9.56 -8.74 -9.63
N LEU A 223 9.17 -9.97 -9.92
CA LEU A 223 8.82 -10.44 -11.26
C LEU A 223 7.30 -10.31 -11.44
N ARG A 224 6.85 -9.48 -12.38
CA ARG A 224 5.45 -9.42 -12.81
C ARG A 224 5.28 -10.32 -14.03
N SER A 225 4.73 -11.51 -13.83
CA SER A 225 4.61 -12.58 -14.81
C SER A 225 3.17 -12.74 -15.31
N TYR A 226 2.93 -13.65 -16.25
CA TYR A 226 1.64 -13.80 -16.91
C TYR A 226 0.64 -14.62 -16.09
N GLY A 227 -0.64 -14.22 -16.14
CA GLY A 227 -1.75 -15.04 -15.66
C GLY A 227 -1.54 -15.48 -14.21
N VAL A 228 -1.52 -16.79 -13.98
CA VAL A 228 -1.33 -17.38 -12.65
C VAL A 228 0.14 -17.50 -12.22
N GLY A 229 1.07 -16.75 -12.82
CA GLY A 229 2.48 -16.77 -12.41
C GLY A 229 3.46 -17.36 -13.44
N ASN A 230 3.07 -17.44 -14.72
CA ASN A 230 3.86 -18.09 -15.76
C ASN A 230 4.92 -17.15 -16.35
N ALA A 231 6.15 -17.63 -16.48
CA ALA A 231 7.22 -16.97 -17.20
C ALA A 231 7.84 -17.89 -18.27
N PRO A 232 8.57 -17.35 -19.27
CA PRO A 232 9.29 -18.15 -20.24
C PRO A 232 10.28 -19.13 -19.57
N SER A 233 10.17 -20.42 -19.89
CA SER A 233 10.98 -21.49 -19.30
C SER A 233 12.31 -21.75 -20.03
N HIS A 234 12.78 -20.82 -20.85
CA HIS A 234 14.08 -20.96 -21.50
C HIS A 234 15.23 -21.00 -20.46
N PRO A 235 16.25 -21.87 -20.65
CA PRO A 235 17.25 -22.14 -19.62
C PRO A 235 18.06 -20.93 -19.14
N ALA A 236 18.31 -19.94 -19.99
CA ALA A 236 19.13 -18.77 -19.65
C ALA A 236 18.48 -17.89 -18.57
N LEU A 237 17.18 -17.62 -18.69
CA LEU A 237 16.44 -16.88 -17.66
C LEU A 237 16.36 -17.66 -16.35
N LEU A 238 16.03 -18.95 -16.39
CA LEU A 238 15.96 -19.77 -15.18
C LEU A 238 17.32 -19.83 -14.46
N SER A 239 18.42 -19.95 -15.22
CA SER A 239 19.78 -19.90 -14.67
C SER A 239 20.10 -18.53 -14.07
N THR A 240 19.70 -17.45 -14.72
CA THR A 240 19.85 -16.08 -14.20
C THR A 240 19.14 -15.90 -12.87
N LEU A 241 17.89 -16.38 -12.75
CA LEU A 241 17.10 -16.30 -11.52
C LEU A 241 17.68 -17.20 -10.42
N ARG A 242 18.10 -18.42 -10.74
CA ARG A 242 18.77 -19.32 -9.80
C ARG A 242 20.07 -18.71 -9.25
N ASN A 243 20.89 -18.14 -10.12
CA ASN A 243 22.12 -17.46 -9.70
C ASN A 243 21.83 -16.25 -8.81
N ALA A 244 20.68 -15.59 -8.94
CA ALA A 244 20.28 -14.50 -8.06
C ALA A 244 19.90 -15.01 -6.66
N THR A 245 19.07 -16.05 -6.59
CA THR A 245 18.60 -16.62 -5.32
C THR A 245 19.74 -17.29 -4.55
N GLU A 246 20.67 -17.95 -5.23
CA GLU A 246 21.90 -18.50 -4.63
C GLU A 246 22.82 -17.41 -4.04
N ARG A 247 22.77 -16.19 -4.57
CA ARG A 247 23.47 -15.01 -4.03
C ARG A 247 22.71 -14.31 -2.90
N GLY A 248 21.54 -14.82 -2.51
CA GLY A 248 20.71 -14.25 -1.45
C GLY A 248 19.80 -13.10 -1.91
N ILE A 249 19.56 -12.95 -3.23
CA ILE A 249 18.55 -12.01 -3.75
C ILE A 249 17.17 -12.67 -3.63
N ILE A 250 16.24 -12.01 -2.96
CA ILE A 250 14.85 -12.49 -2.83
C ILE A 250 14.13 -12.26 -4.15
N VAL A 251 13.58 -13.30 -4.77
CA VAL A 251 12.83 -13.16 -6.02
C VAL A 251 11.37 -13.52 -5.79
N ILE A 252 10.47 -12.53 -5.96
CA ILE A 252 9.02 -12.68 -5.76
C ILE A 252 8.32 -12.71 -7.11
N ASN A 253 7.42 -13.67 -7.30
CA ASN A 253 6.57 -13.75 -8.48
C ASN A 253 5.17 -13.18 -8.19
N LEU A 254 4.80 -12.13 -8.91
CA LEU A 254 3.47 -11.54 -8.95
C LEU A 254 2.84 -11.73 -10.33
N THR A 255 1.53 -11.71 -10.38
CA THR A 255 0.82 -11.58 -11.65
C THR A 255 0.86 -10.13 -12.14
N GLN A 256 0.96 -9.94 -13.46
CA GLN A 256 0.73 -8.64 -14.07
C GLN A 256 -0.77 -8.32 -14.24
N CYS A 257 -1.66 -9.30 -14.05
CA CYS A 257 -3.10 -9.12 -14.10
C CYS A 257 -3.59 -8.20 -12.97
N ILE A 258 -4.69 -7.48 -13.21
CA ILE A 258 -5.28 -6.57 -12.22
C ILE A 258 -5.79 -7.34 -10.99
N SER A 259 -6.40 -8.50 -11.21
CA SER A 259 -6.87 -9.42 -10.17
C SER A 259 -6.42 -10.85 -10.45
N GLY A 260 -6.52 -11.68 -9.43
CA GLY A 260 -6.10 -13.09 -9.45
C GLY A 260 -4.89 -13.35 -8.54
N ARG A 261 -4.51 -14.63 -8.49
CA ARG A 261 -3.48 -15.17 -7.60
C ARG A 261 -2.43 -15.93 -8.41
N VAL A 262 -1.16 -15.77 -8.03
CA VAL A 262 -0.07 -16.63 -8.50
C VAL A 262 -0.21 -18.02 -7.88
N ASN A 263 -0.20 -19.03 -8.75
CA ASN A 263 -0.16 -20.45 -8.42
C ASN A 263 0.99 -21.10 -9.19
N MET A 264 2.13 -21.29 -8.51
CA MET A 264 3.33 -21.86 -9.11
C MET A 264 3.33 -23.39 -9.15
N GLU A 265 2.39 -24.06 -8.48
CA GLU A 265 2.29 -25.53 -8.46
C GLU A 265 1.45 -26.08 -9.64
N GLY A 266 0.54 -25.27 -10.18
CA GLY A 266 -0.44 -25.73 -11.18
C GLY A 266 0.10 -25.96 -12.59
N TYR A 267 1.27 -25.41 -12.94
CA TYR A 267 1.84 -25.49 -14.30
C TYR A 267 3.37 -25.69 -14.26
N ALA A 268 3.91 -26.44 -15.24
CA ALA A 268 5.35 -26.73 -15.34
C ALA A 268 6.23 -25.47 -15.38
N THR A 269 5.74 -24.38 -15.99
CA THR A 269 6.42 -23.08 -16.04
C THR A 269 6.50 -22.39 -14.68
N GLY A 270 5.50 -22.55 -13.82
CA GLY A 270 5.52 -22.08 -12.45
C GLY A 270 6.47 -22.91 -11.58
N GLN A 271 6.46 -24.24 -11.77
CA GLN A 271 7.35 -25.15 -11.05
C GLN A 271 8.83 -24.88 -11.38
N ALA A 272 9.15 -24.60 -12.64
CA ALA A 272 10.51 -24.25 -13.06
C ALA A 272 11.04 -22.98 -12.37
N LEU A 273 10.16 -22.00 -12.11
CA LEU A 273 10.51 -20.81 -11.32
C LEU A 273 10.74 -21.15 -9.84
N ALA A 274 9.90 -22.01 -9.25
CA ALA A 274 10.07 -22.47 -7.88
C ALA A 274 11.40 -23.23 -7.70
N GLU A 275 11.77 -24.08 -8.66
CA GLU A 275 13.06 -24.77 -8.72
C GLU A 275 14.26 -23.82 -8.93
N ALA A 276 14.03 -22.58 -9.37
CA ALA A 276 15.03 -21.52 -9.41
C ALA A 276 15.07 -20.69 -8.10
N GLY A 277 14.28 -21.06 -7.08
CA GLY A 277 14.22 -20.38 -5.79
C GLY A 277 13.30 -19.17 -5.75
N VAL A 278 12.49 -18.94 -6.79
CA VAL A 278 11.49 -17.87 -6.83
C VAL A 278 10.32 -18.26 -5.92
N ILE A 279 9.81 -17.31 -5.14
CA ILE A 279 8.66 -17.52 -4.25
C ILE A 279 7.41 -16.80 -4.74
N SER A 280 6.24 -17.35 -4.43
CA SER A 280 4.94 -16.77 -4.81
C SER A 280 4.64 -15.52 -3.97
N GLY A 281 4.16 -14.46 -4.62
CA GLY A 281 3.51 -13.33 -3.95
C GLY A 281 1.99 -13.48 -3.86
N TYR A 282 1.44 -14.65 -4.25
CA TYR A 282 0.02 -14.95 -4.25
C TYR A 282 -0.81 -13.87 -4.96
N ASP A 283 -1.72 -13.23 -4.26
CA ASP A 283 -2.67 -12.21 -4.75
C ASP A 283 -2.33 -10.81 -4.21
N MET A 284 -1.10 -10.60 -3.68
CA MET A 284 -0.64 -9.28 -3.26
C MET A 284 -0.63 -8.31 -4.44
N THR A 285 -0.94 -7.05 -4.13
CA THR A 285 -0.68 -5.96 -5.06
C THR A 285 0.82 -5.71 -5.21
N PHE A 286 1.20 -4.95 -6.23
CA PHE A 286 2.59 -4.52 -6.41
C PHE A 286 3.03 -3.63 -5.24
N GLU A 287 2.15 -2.72 -4.82
CA GLU A 287 2.31 -1.79 -3.72
C GLU A 287 2.58 -2.52 -2.41
N ALA A 288 1.77 -3.54 -2.08
CA ALA A 288 1.95 -4.36 -0.90
C ALA A 288 3.25 -5.16 -0.95
N THR A 289 3.58 -5.75 -2.10
CA THR A 289 4.80 -6.55 -2.24
C THR A 289 6.07 -5.70 -2.08
N LEU A 290 6.11 -4.54 -2.74
CA LEU A 290 7.24 -3.62 -2.66
C LEU A 290 7.45 -3.15 -1.21
N THR A 291 6.39 -2.71 -0.56
CA THR A 291 6.45 -2.16 0.79
C THR A 291 6.71 -3.24 1.86
N LYS A 292 6.19 -4.46 1.68
CA LYS A 292 6.53 -5.61 2.52
C LYS A 292 8.00 -5.98 2.41
N LEU A 293 8.58 -5.95 1.21
CA LEU A 293 10.01 -6.16 1.01
C LEU A 293 10.83 -5.06 1.71
N HIS A 294 10.47 -3.78 1.57
CA HIS A 294 11.13 -2.69 2.31
C HIS A 294 11.06 -2.92 3.82
N TYR A 295 9.90 -3.28 4.36
CA TYR A 295 9.73 -3.58 5.77
C TYR A 295 10.66 -4.72 6.22
N LEU A 296 10.59 -5.89 5.58
CA LEU A 296 11.34 -7.07 5.98
C LEU A 296 12.87 -6.90 5.82
N LEU A 297 13.32 -6.25 4.74
CA LEU A 297 14.74 -5.97 4.49
C LEU A 297 15.30 -4.87 5.41
N SER A 298 14.45 -4.08 6.05
CA SER A 298 14.85 -3.09 7.06
C SER A 298 14.99 -3.70 8.46
N GLN A 299 14.50 -4.93 8.66
CA GLN A 299 14.63 -5.66 9.93
C GLN A 299 15.85 -6.59 9.94
N GLN A 300 16.18 -7.11 11.13
CA GLN A 300 17.27 -8.07 11.33
C GLN A 300 16.83 -9.52 11.03
N TYR A 301 16.27 -9.76 9.84
CA TYR A 301 15.88 -11.10 9.39
C TYR A 301 16.95 -11.71 8.47
N SER A 302 17.15 -13.03 8.58
CA SER A 302 17.94 -13.78 7.61
C SER A 302 17.19 -13.90 6.27
N TYR A 303 17.92 -14.20 5.19
CA TYR A 303 17.32 -14.49 3.88
C TYR A 303 16.17 -15.50 3.97
N SER A 304 16.36 -16.61 4.69
CA SER A 304 15.34 -17.65 4.84
C SER A 304 14.11 -17.16 5.61
N GLN A 305 14.30 -16.32 6.64
CA GLN A 305 13.20 -15.71 7.38
C GLN A 305 12.40 -14.75 6.49
N ILE A 306 13.06 -13.92 5.67
CA ILE A 306 12.38 -13.01 4.75
C ILE A 306 11.59 -13.80 3.70
N CYS A 307 12.19 -14.82 3.07
CA CYS A 307 11.49 -15.66 2.09
C CYS A 307 10.27 -16.36 2.70
N HIS A 308 10.36 -16.79 3.97
CA HIS A 308 9.22 -17.35 4.68
C HIS A 308 8.14 -16.30 4.96
N LEU A 309 8.50 -15.17 5.58
CA LEU A 309 7.57 -14.10 5.95
C LEU A 309 6.90 -13.43 4.74
N MET A 310 7.60 -13.37 3.60
CA MET A 310 7.01 -12.91 2.33
C MET A 310 5.83 -13.77 1.87
N GLN A 311 5.77 -15.04 2.26
CA GLN A 311 4.68 -15.98 1.94
C GLN A 311 3.67 -16.16 3.08
N GLN A 312 3.78 -15.37 4.16
CA GLN A 312 2.82 -15.37 5.26
C GLN A 312 1.93 -14.13 5.19
N ASN A 313 0.65 -14.27 5.49
CA ASN A 313 -0.28 -13.16 5.63
C ASN A 313 0.02 -12.41 6.95
N LEU A 314 0.67 -11.25 6.87
CA LEU A 314 1.09 -10.49 8.05
C LEU A 314 0.05 -9.46 8.50
N ARG A 315 -0.64 -8.84 7.55
CA ARG A 315 -1.48 -7.64 7.74
C ARG A 315 -2.74 -7.66 6.87
N GLY A 316 -3.14 -8.84 6.39
CA GLY A 316 -4.30 -9.01 5.52
C GLY A 316 -4.03 -8.72 4.04
N GLU A 317 -2.76 -8.58 3.64
CA GLU A 317 -2.30 -8.20 2.30
C GLU A 317 -2.44 -9.31 1.24
N MET A 318 -2.60 -10.56 1.69
CA MET A 318 -2.70 -11.74 0.81
C MET A 318 -3.69 -12.78 1.33
N THR A 319 -4.08 -13.68 0.44
CA THR A 319 -4.99 -14.79 0.68
C THR A 319 -4.28 -16.11 0.39
N LEU A 320 -4.18 -16.98 1.39
CA LEU A 320 -3.43 -18.25 1.28
C LEU A 320 -4.28 -19.40 0.73
N ASP A 321 -5.57 -19.46 1.09
CA ASP A 321 -6.50 -20.52 0.69
C ASP A 321 -7.61 -20.03 -0.24
N ASP A 322 -8.15 -20.92 -1.09
CA ASP A 322 -9.27 -20.64 -2.00
C ASP A 322 -10.67 -20.68 -1.34
N ASN A 323 -10.73 -20.75 0.00
CA ASN A 323 -11.96 -21.11 0.73
C ASN A 323 -12.76 -19.91 1.29
N ASP A 324 -12.58 -18.69 0.79
CA ASP A 324 -13.40 -17.53 1.18
C ASP A 324 -14.24 -16.95 0.03
#